data_AF-W7QHJ7-F1
#
_entry.id   AF-W7QHJ7-F1
#
_cell.length_a   1.000
_cell.length_b   1.000
_cell.length_c   1.000
_cell.angle_alpha   90.00
_cell.angle_beta   90.00
_cell.angle_gamma   90.00
#
_symmetry.space_group_name_H-M   'P 1'
#
loop_
_entity.id
_entity.type
_entity.pdbx_description
1 polymer ?
#
loop_
_entity_poly.entity_id
_entity_poly.type
_entity_poly.pdbx_seq_one_letter_code
_entity_poly.pdbx_strand_id
1 'polypeptide(L)'
;MNGFALTQLNTWDHSLMKKLNKNFKASAFFAICAASITACGISFELSAQNINVYSATELQTALKNASAGDEIIVFPGNYLGQKGTENSGSSPAHFFSDKSGTSSNPITLRSYAKSDKQTLKGENVDSGYILYLTGDHWVIKDLKFKTAQKGIMLEGANHNVIDNVEVSDVGAEAVHFRKSSSYNKLTNCYIHNTGKRSGKEGFGEGVYVGTHNGHESATLDPSNYNLIGGCTIGPEVTAETFDVKSGTKGTVIESNYLSGKGIIGTSGNPAADSFIDLKGTDVIVRYNKMDWEGDNNIAHAIFTYQEHRASNIYGNEFTLNTSSPIYKLLEETVYAKDNTRLDNGTKVVDATYQLNKIEDQLNTSIEQPYQGPYACFDELTNGCGSAPSNTDPVDPTDPQDPTDPEDPNDGGTTPTDPSGCDSSVSVNWNSKTEITLAGATCVDFGQSLSGENVQFWDSDANSSCNFRGSVSSIDGSGSLEITSNYVSSSSFSGTTLQLVANNGCEFIKVRAY
;
A
#
# COMPACT_ATOMS: atom_id res chain seq x y z
N MET A 1 55.04 16.42 -59.39
CA MET A 1 55.82 15.22 -59.04
C MET A 1 54.93 14.33 -58.19
N ASN A 2 54.55 13.19 -58.79
CA ASN A 2 54.01 11.93 -58.27
C ASN A 2 52.78 12.01 -57.32
N GLY A 3 51.58 11.53 -57.64
CA GLY A 3 51.15 10.51 -58.62
C GLY A 3 50.56 9.29 -57.90
N PHE A 4 49.27 9.35 -57.58
CA PHE A 4 48.44 8.25 -57.05
C PHE A 4 48.19 7.18 -58.12
N ALA A 5 48.17 5.89 -57.73
CA ALA A 5 47.42 4.85 -58.43
C ALA A 5 47.10 3.65 -57.53
N LEU A 6 45.84 3.20 -57.66
CA LEU A 6 45.15 2.07 -57.02
C LEU A 6 45.68 0.69 -57.48
N THR A 7 45.36 -0.36 -56.71
CA THR A 7 44.75 -1.69 -57.07
C THR A 7 44.94 -2.64 -55.88
N GLN A 8 44.10 -3.61 -55.49
CA GLN A 8 42.78 -4.11 -55.86
C GLN A 8 42.22 -4.98 -54.69
N LEU A 9 40.91 -5.22 -54.72
CA LEU A 9 40.04 -5.93 -53.75
C LEU A 9 39.93 -7.46 -54.01
N ASN A 10 39.52 -8.19 -52.96
CA ASN A 10 38.74 -9.46 -52.94
C ASN A 10 39.46 -10.74 -53.46
N THR A 11 39.27 -11.97 -52.97
CA THR A 11 38.12 -12.68 -52.38
C THR A 11 38.59 -13.85 -51.48
N TRP A 12 37.77 -14.24 -50.49
CA TRP A 12 37.78 -15.57 -49.88
C TRP A 12 36.83 -16.47 -50.67
N ASP A 13 37.27 -17.68 -51.05
CA ASP A 13 36.43 -18.69 -51.70
C ASP A 13 36.48 -20.01 -50.90
N HIS A 14 35.32 -20.40 -50.38
CA HIS A 14 35.05 -21.68 -49.74
C HIS A 14 34.37 -22.59 -50.77
N SER A 15 35.13 -23.51 -51.36
CA SER A 15 34.56 -24.59 -52.15
C SER A 15 35.57 -25.73 -52.26
N LEU A 16 35.27 -26.89 -51.65
CA LEU A 16 35.27 -28.21 -52.32
C LEU A 16 34.90 -29.33 -51.34
N MET A 17 33.58 -29.54 -51.17
CA MET A 17 33.02 -30.87 -50.92
C MET A 17 32.71 -31.54 -52.26
N LYS A 18 33.16 -32.79 -52.40
CA LYS A 18 32.60 -33.92 -53.19
C LYS A 18 33.68 -34.67 -53.98
N LYS A 19 34.02 -35.88 -53.51
CA LYS A 19 33.95 -37.16 -54.26
C LYS A 19 34.71 -38.24 -53.50
N LEU A 20 34.02 -39.28 -53.04
CA LEU A 20 34.28 -40.67 -53.46
C LEU A 20 33.19 -41.60 -52.90
N ASN A 21 32.91 -42.64 -53.68
CA ASN A 21 31.62 -43.29 -53.86
C ASN A 21 31.79 -44.81 -53.65
N LYS A 22 30.79 -45.43 -53.02
CA LYS A 22 30.29 -46.82 -53.18
C LYS A 22 31.13 -48.05 -52.75
N ASN A 23 30.53 -48.74 -51.77
CA ASN A 23 30.16 -50.16 -51.70
C ASN A 23 31.25 -51.25 -51.69
N PHE A 24 31.40 -51.94 -50.55
CA PHE A 24 31.51 -53.40 -50.50
C PHE A 24 30.92 -53.99 -49.21
N LYS A 25 30.41 -55.22 -49.31
CA LYS A 25 29.43 -55.87 -48.43
C LYS A 25 30.02 -56.50 -47.16
N ALA A 26 29.21 -56.47 -46.10
CA ALA A 26 29.02 -57.40 -44.98
C ALA A 26 30.07 -58.49 -44.70
N SER A 27 30.60 -58.50 -43.47
CA SER A 27 30.31 -59.51 -42.43
C SER A 27 31.41 -59.50 -41.37
N ALA A 28 31.10 -59.06 -40.15
CA ALA A 28 31.81 -59.49 -38.94
C ALA A 28 30.92 -59.23 -37.73
N PHE A 29 30.43 -60.33 -37.15
CA PHE A 29 29.85 -60.39 -35.81
C PHE A 29 30.87 -59.84 -34.82
N PHE A 30 30.55 -58.71 -34.17
CA PHE A 30 31.19 -58.30 -32.93
C PHE A 30 30.09 -58.09 -31.90
N ALA A 31 30.01 -59.03 -30.95
CA ALA A 31 29.18 -58.91 -29.77
C ALA A 31 29.76 -57.78 -28.90
N ILE A 32 29.11 -56.62 -28.94
CA ILE A 32 29.36 -55.54 -27.98
C ILE A 32 28.52 -55.87 -26.74
N CYS A 33 29.20 -56.25 -25.65
CA CYS A 33 28.62 -56.16 -24.33
C CYS A 33 28.22 -54.70 -24.09
N ALA A 34 26.92 -54.41 -24.15
CA ALA A 34 26.37 -53.18 -23.60
C ALA A 34 26.49 -53.27 -22.08
N ALA A 35 27.59 -52.77 -21.53
CA ALA A 35 27.65 -52.42 -20.13
C ALA A 35 26.68 -51.24 -19.96
N SER A 36 25.52 -51.53 -19.37
CA SER A 36 24.60 -50.52 -18.87
C SER A 36 25.36 -49.67 -17.84
N ILE A 37 25.88 -48.53 -18.26
CA ILE A 37 26.29 -47.48 -17.33
C ILE A 37 24.97 -46.94 -16.80
N THR A 38 24.48 -47.56 -15.73
CA THR A 38 23.51 -46.93 -14.85
C THR A 38 24.18 -45.67 -14.35
N ALA A 39 23.85 -44.52 -14.96
CA ALA A 39 24.14 -43.22 -14.41
C ALA A 39 23.37 -43.16 -13.09
N CYS A 40 24.03 -43.59 -12.01
CA CYS A 40 23.62 -43.29 -10.67
C CYS A 40 23.68 -41.76 -10.59
N GLY A 41 22.52 -41.11 -10.75
CA GLY A 41 22.39 -39.68 -10.57
C GLY A 41 22.74 -39.39 -9.12
N ILE A 42 23.99 -39.03 -8.89
CA ILE A 42 24.45 -38.51 -7.61
C ILE A 42 23.81 -37.12 -7.54
N SER A 43 22.64 -37.03 -6.91
CA SER A 43 22.08 -35.76 -6.50
C SER A 43 23.04 -35.19 -5.46
N PHE A 44 23.94 -34.31 -5.88
CA PHE A 44 24.68 -33.48 -4.94
C PHE A 44 23.67 -32.50 -4.34
N GLU A 45 23.17 -32.80 -3.15
CA GLU A 45 22.56 -31.79 -2.31
C GLU A 45 23.67 -30.79 -1.95
N LEU A 46 23.70 -29.65 -2.65
CA LEU A 46 24.50 -28.51 -2.21
C LEU A 46 23.97 -28.10 -0.85
N SER A 47 24.78 -28.28 0.20
CA SER A 47 24.39 -27.82 1.53
C SER A 47 24.32 -26.30 1.53
N ALA A 48 23.30 -25.75 2.18
CA ALA A 48 23.18 -24.33 2.48
C ALA A 48 24.52 -23.77 2.99
N GLN A 49 24.98 -22.67 2.39
CA GLN A 49 26.24 -22.02 2.75
C GLN A 49 26.03 -20.67 3.40
N ASN A 50 26.91 -20.34 4.35
CA ASN A 50 27.09 -18.96 4.80
C ASN A 50 28.16 -18.30 3.92
N ILE A 51 27.75 -17.34 3.10
CA ILE A 51 28.58 -16.65 2.12
C ILE A 51 28.88 -15.25 2.64
N ASN A 52 30.04 -15.09 3.26
CA ASN A 52 30.50 -13.79 3.75
C ASN A 52 31.08 -12.97 2.59
N VAL A 53 30.59 -11.75 2.39
CA VAL A 53 31.07 -10.84 1.34
C VAL A 53 31.53 -9.52 1.95
N TYR A 54 32.61 -8.94 1.44
CA TYR A 54 33.26 -7.72 1.95
C TYR A 54 33.35 -6.61 0.90
N SER A 55 32.85 -6.87 -0.32
CA SER A 55 32.91 -5.95 -1.45
C SER A 55 31.73 -6.11 -2.41
N ALA A 56 31.49 -5.09 -3.24
CA ALA A 56 30.49 -5.14 -4.30
C ALA A 56 30.67 -6.34 -5.24
N THR A 57 31.89 -6.63 -5.69
CA THR A 57 32.20 -7.72 -6.63
C THR A 57 31.90 -9.09 -6.03
N GLU A 58 32.24 -9.30 -4.75
CA GLU A 58 31.92 -10.54 -4.04
C GLU A 58 30.41 -10.71 -3.87
N LEU A 59 29.69 -9.63 -3.51
CA LEU A 59 28.23 -9.67 -3.42
C LEU A 59 27.58 -9.97 -4.77
N GLN A 60 28.01 -9.31 -5.85
CA GLN A 60 27.51 -9.60 -7.20
C GLN A 60 27.79 -11.06 -7.61
N THR A 61 28.95 -11.60 -7.23
CA THR A 61 29.29 -13.01 -7.49
C THR A 61 28.41 -13.96 -6.67
N ALA A 62 28.16 -13.64 -5.39
CA ALA A 62 27.30 -14.43 -4.53
C ALA A 62 25.85 -14.45 -5.06
N LEU A 63 25.29 -13.28 -5.40
CA LEU A 63 23.92 -13.18 -5.93
C LEU A 63 23.72 -13.96 -7.24
N LYS A 64 24.74 -13.98 -8.12
CA LYS A 64 24.71 -14.76 -9.37
C LYS A 64 24.75 -16.28 -9.16
N ASN A 65 25.28 -16.74 -8.03
CA ASN A 65 25.53 -18.17 -7.77
C ASN A 65 24.72 -18.74 -6.61
N ALA A 66 23.84 -17.93 -6.00
CA ALA A 66 23.05 -18.33 -4.85
C ALA A 66 22.20 -19.57 -5.14
N SER A 67 22.10 -20.44 -4.15
CA SER A 67 21.29 -21.66 -4.15
C SER A 67 20.31 -21.64 -2.98
N ALA A 68 19.22 -22.40 -3.09
CA ALA A 68 18.20 -22.47 -2.05
C ALA A 68 18.82 -22.82 -0.67
N GLY A 69 18.51 -22.00 0.34
CA GLY A 69 19.04 -22.12 1.70
C GLY A 69 20.33 -21.33 1.97
N ASP A 70 20.98 -20.76 0.96
CA ASP A 70 22.18 -19.94 1.18
C ASP A 70 21.88 -18.67 2.00
N GLU A 71 22.82 -18.29 2.85
CA GLU A 71 22.82 -17.03 3.59
C GLU A 71 24.00 -16.17 3.14
N ILE A 72 23.73 -15.11 2.38
CA ILE A 72 24.70 -14.11 1.96
C ILE A 72 24.78 -13.03 3.04
N ILE A 73 25.94 -12.91 3.68
CA ILE A 73 26.19 -12.03 4.82
C ILE A 73 27.09 -10.88 4.37
N VAL A 74 26.55 -9.67 4.36
CA VAL A 74 27.21 -8.45 3.89
C VAL A 74 27.97 -7.82 5.06
N PHE A 75 29.30 -7.92 5.07
CA PHE A 75 30.15 -7.32 6.11
C PHE A 75 30.45 -5.84 5.83
N PRO A 76 31.00 -5.09 6.79
CA PRO A 76 31.46 -3.72 6.53
C PRO A 76 32.38 -3.65 5.30
N GLY A 77 32.01 -2.82 4.33
CA GLY A 77 32.68 -2.74 3.03
C GLY A 77 32.07 -1.66 2.13
N ASN A 78 32.71 -1.42 0.97
CA ASN A 78 32.18 -0.50 -0.03
C ASN A 78 31.38 -1.28 -1.10
N TYR A 79 30.06 -1.05 -1.13
CA TYR A 79 29.14 -1.75 -2.04
C TYR A 79 28.59 -0.82 -3.13
N LEU A 80 29.48 -0.14 -3.85
CA LEU A 80 29.15 0.51 -5.12
C LEU A 80 29.09 -0.55 -6.23
N GLY A 81 27.88 -1.01 -6.55
CA GLY A 81 27.68 -2.04 -7.57
C GLY A 81 27.95 -1.53 -8.97
N GLN A 82 28.56 -2.34 -9.83
CA GLN A 82 28.72 -2.03 -11.25
C GLN A 82 27.59 -2.67 -12.03
N LYS A 83 26.82 -1.90 -12.80
CA LYS A 83 25.75 -2.46 -13.64
C LYS A 83 26.33 -3.26 -14.80
N GLY A 84 25.49 -4.05 -15.46
CA GLY A 84 25.84 -4.75 -16.69
C GLY A 84 25.88 -6.25 -16.53
N THR A 85 25.56 -6.95 -17.63
CA THR A 85 25.47 -8.41 -17.67
C THR A 85 26.74 -9.11 -17.17
N GLU A 86 27.92 -8.57 -17.47
CA GLU A 86 29.20 -9.15 -17.03
C GLU A 86 29.45 -8.97 -15.52
N ASN A 87 28.96 -7.87 -14.95
CA ASN A 87 29.18 -7.50 -13.56
C ASN A 87 28.12 -8.13 -12.65
N SER A 88 26.91 -7.56 -12.66
CA SER A 88 25.81 -7.99 -11.79
C SER A 88 25.03 -9.19 -12.34
N GLY A 89 25.17 -9.51 -13.63
CA GLY A 89 24.32 -10.49 -14.31
C GLY A 89 23.11 -9.85 -15.01
N SER A 90 22.92 -8.53 -14.89
CA SER A 90 21.79 -7.83 -15.51
C SER A 90 22.17 -6.43 -15.98
N SER A 91 21.77 -6.11 -17.22
CA SER A 91 22.04 -4.80 -17.85
C SER A 91 21.54 -3.61 -17.01
N PRO A 92 20.28 -3.58 -16.52
CA PRO A 92 19.78 -2.44 -15.75
C PRO A 92 20.24 -2.39 -14.28
N ALA A 93 20.81 -3.45 -13.70
CA ALA A 93 20.89 -3.55 -12.24
C ALA A 93 22.32 -3.52 -11.70
N HIS A 94 22.52 -2.86 -10.56
CA HIS A 94 23.78 -2.85 -9.82
C HIS A 94 23.97 -4.15 -9.02
N PHE A 95 22.90 -4.68 -8.43
CA PHE A 95 22.85 -5.99 -7.79
C PHE A 95 21.65 -6.76 -8.35
N PHE A 96 21.88 -8.01 -8.77
CA PHE A 96 20.84 -8.80 -9.44
C PHE A 96 20.91 -10.27 -9.04
N SER A 97 19.74 -10.89 -8.89
CA SER A 97 19.62 -12.34 -8.87
C SER A 97 18.35 -12.82 -9.56
N ASP A 98 18.50 -13.91 -10.32
CA ASP A 98 17.44 -14.72 -10.90
C ASP A 98 17.28 -16.07 -10.18
N LYS A 99 18.04 -16.29 -9.10
CA LYS A 99 18.02 -17.54 -8.34
C LYS A 99 16.83 -17.56 -7.41
N SER A 100 16.26 -18.74 -7.19
CA SER A 100 15.12 -18.92 -6.28
C SER A 100 15.50 -19.80 -5.11
N GLY A 101 15.01 -19.42 -3.93
CA GLY A 101 14.90 -20.32 -2.80
C GLY A 101 13.69 -21.23 -2.93
N THR A 102 13.34 -21.88 -1.82
CA THR A 102 12.05 -22.53 -1.65
C THR A 102 11.40 -22.05 -0.37
N SER A 103 10.10 -22.32 -0.19
CA SER A 103 9.39 -22.01 1.06
C SER A 103 10.09 -22.57 2.31
N SER A 104 10.70 -23.76 2.22
CA SER A 104 11.44 -24.37 3.33
C SER A 104 12.89 -23.92 3.45
N ASN A 105 13.52 -23.52 2.33
CA ASN A 105 14.92 -23.14 2.24
C ASN A 105 15.03 -21.82 1.45
N PRO A 106 14.61 -20.68 2.02
CA PRO A 106 14.72 -19.40 1.35
C PRO A 106 16.19 -19.01 1.18
N ILE A 107 16.49 -18.17 0.18
CA ILE A 107 17.81 -17.53 0.07
C ILE A 107 17.79 -16.27 0.92
N THR A 108 18.76 -16.11 1.83
CA THR A 108 18.82 -14.94 2.70
C THR A 108 19.94 -13.99 2.25
N LEU A 109 19.62 -12.70 2.14
CA LEU A 109 20.58 -11.61 1.97
C LEU A 109 20.43 -10.66 3.15
N ARG A 110 21.49 -10.49 3.96
CA ARG A 110 21.44 -9.59 5.12
C ARG A 110 22.76 -8.90 5.41
N SER A 111 22.68 -7.78 6.11
CA SER A 111 23.84 -7.21 6.79
C SER A 111 24.42 -8.17 7.81
N TYR A 112 25.71 -7.99 8.09
CA TYR A 112 26.41 -8.75 9.12
C TYR A 112 25.77 -8.55 10.49
N ALA A 113 25.39 -7.31 10.81
CA ALA A 113 24.73 -6.95 12.04
C ALA A 113 23.48 -6.09 11.76
N LYS A 114 22.39 -6.36 12.49
CA LYS A 114 21.12 -5.63 12.38
C LYS A 114 21.26 -4.14 12.75
N SER A 115 22.17 -3.83 13.67
CA SER A 115 22.47 -2.49 14.21
C SER A 115 23.56 -1.74 13.45
N ASP A 116 24.08 -2.32 12.38
CA ASP A 116 25.07 -1.68 11.50
C ASP A 116 24.76 -2.11 10.06
N LYS A 117 23.68 -1.54 9.50
CA LYS A 117 23.18 -1.93 8.18
C LYS A 117 24.15 -1.48 7.07
N GLN A 118 24.64 -2.43 6.28
CA GLN A 118 25.45 -2.14 5.11
C GLN A 118 24.59 -1.49 4.01
N THR A 119 25.20 -0.55 3.27
CA THR A 119 24.52 0.18 2.20
C THR A 119 24.94 -0.30 0.83
N LEU A 120 23.99 -0.88 0.08
CA LEU A 120 24.14 -1.22 -1.33
C LEU A 120 23.82 0.01 -2.18
N LYS A 121 24.74 0.39 -3.07
CA LYS A 121 24.66 1.63 -3.85
C LYS A 121 24.83 1.43 -5.33
N GLY A 122 24.08 2.19 -6.11
CA GLY A 122 24.34 2.43 -7.52
C GLY A 122 25.17 3.69 -7.75
N GLU A 123 25.32 4.07 -9.02
CA GLU A 123 26.22 5.15 -9.43
C GLU A 123 25.61 6.55 -9.30
N ASN A 124 24.37 6.71 -9.76
CA ASN A 124 23.68 8.00 -9.82
C ASN A 124 22.17 7.79 -9.98
N VAL A 125 21.40 8.86 -9.75
CA VAL A 125 19.94 8.85 -9.80
C VAL A 125 19.35 8.70 -11.21
N ASP A 126 20.14 8.80 -12.28
CA ASP A 126 19.61 8.77 -13.64
C ASP A 126 19.60 7.37 -14.26
N SER A 127 20.25 6.38 -13.65
CA SER A 127 20.43 5.08 -14.26
C SER A 127 20.32 3.90 -13.29
N GLY A 128 19.62 2.86 -13.74
CA GLY A 128 19.69 1.51 -13.20
C GLY A 128 18.91 1.28 -11.91
N TYR A 129 18.89 0.02 -11.48
CA TYR A 129 18.19 -0.44 -10.27
C TYR A 129 19.24 -0.78 -9.22
N ILE A 130 19.00 -0.44 -7.95
CA ILE A 130 19.94 -0.82 -6.89
C ILE A 130 19.93 -2.34 -6.75
N LEU A 131 18.76 -2.91 -6.44
CA LEU A 131 18.53 -4.34 -6.39
C LEU A 131 17.45 -4.73 -7.39
N TYR A 132 17.73 -5.73 -8.21
CA TYR A 132 16.78 -6.31 -9.13
C TYR A 132 16.61 -7.80 -8.85
N LEU A 133 15.39 -8.21 -8.56
CA LEU A 133 15.07 -9.58 -8.21
C LEU A 133 14.01 -10.15 -9.17
N THR A 134 14.32 -11.29 -9.76
CA THR A 134 13.36 -12.08 -10.56
C THR A 134 13.18 -13.49 -10.00
N GLY A 135 13.84 -13.81 -8.89
CA GLY A 135 13.74 -15.08 -8.20
C GLY A 135 12.70 -15.06 -7.07
N ASP A 136 12.34 -16.25 -6.61
CA ASP A 136 11.32 -16.45 -5.58
C ASP A 136 11.96 -16.83 -4.22
N HIS A 137 11.18 -16.67 -3.15
CA HIS A 137 11.55 -17.11 -1.80
C HIS A 137 12.88 -16.55 -1.27
N TRP A 138 13.12 -15.26 -1.48
CA TRP A 138 14.18 -14.52 -0.82
C TRP A 138 13.75 -13.94 0.51
N VAL A 139 14.70 -13.85 1.44
CA VAL A 139 14.61 -13.01 2.64
C VAL A 139 15.72 -11.97 2.56
N ILE A 140 15.35 -10.74 2.22
CA ILE A 140 16.25 -9.59 2.16
C ILE A 140 16.01 -8.76 3.42
N LYS A 141 17.02 -8.60 4.28
CA LYS A 141 16.81 -7.88 5.53
C LYS A 141 17.99 -7.08 6.03
N ASP A 142 17.68 -6.10 6.87
CA ASP A 142 18.66 -5.32 7.62
C ASP A 142 19.65 -4.56 6.73
N LEU A 143 19.22 -4.06 5.56
CA LEU A 143 20.10 -3.41 4.58
C LEU A 143 19.63 -2.00 4.22
N LYS A 144 20.56 -1.17 3.76
CA LYS A 144 20.24 0.13 3.14
C LYS A 144 20.46 0.05 1.64
N PHE A 145 19.58 0.67 0.87
CA PHE A 145 19.64 0.77 -0.58
C PHE A 145 19.65 2.23 -0.95
N LYS A 146 20.76 2.72 -1.50
CA LYS A 146 20.93 4.15 -1.78
C LYS A 146 21.42 4.45 -3.18
N THR A 147 20.79 5.42 -3.85
CA THR A 147 21.23 5.98 -5.14
C THR A 147 21.26 5.00 -6.32
N ALA A 148 20.18 5.00 -7.10
CA ALA A 148 20.13 4.60 -8.51
C ALA A 148 18.91 5.27 -9.16
N GLN A 149 18.57 4.95 -10.41
CA GLN A 149 17.29 5.38 -10.97
C GLN A 149 16.10 4.82 -10.20
N LYS A 150 16.11 3.54 -9.84
CA LYS A 150 15.05 2.88 -9.06
C LYS A 150 15.67 2.11 -7.91
N GLY A 151 14.96 1.96 -6.80
CA GLY A 151 15.46 1.24 -5.63
C GLY A 151 15.47 -0.28 -5.83
N ILE A 152 14.47 -0.95 -5.25
CA ILE A 152 14.29 -2.40 -5.30
C ILE A 152 13.21 -2.73 -6.34
N MET A 153 13.59 -3.47 -7.38
CA MET A 153 12.71 -3.90 -8.46
C MET A 153 12.44 -5.40 -8.35
N LEU A 154 11.16 -5.79 -8.29
CA LEU A 154 10.71 -7.18 -8.37
C LEU A 154 9.99 -7.37 -9.71
N GLU A 155 10.46 -8.32 -10.53
CA GLU A 155 9.79 -8.70 -11.78
C GLU A 155 9.57 -10.20 -11.86
N GLY A 156 8.30 -10.61 -11.81
CA GLY A 156 7.94 -12.04 -11.74
C GLY A 156 8.44 -12.75 -10.49
N ALA A 157 8.80 -12.00 -9.44
CA ALA A 157 9.38 -12.51 -8.21
C ALA A 157 8.30 -12.66 -7.13
N ASN A 158 8.23 -13.83 -6.50
CA ASN A 158 7.13 -14.22 -5.64
C ASN A 158 7.60 -14.72 -4.28
N HIS A 159 6.73 -14.59 -3.27
CA HIS A 159 6.98 -15.09 -1.92
C HIS A 159 8.28 -14.58 -1.29
N ASN A 160 8.72 -13.39 -1.68
CA ASN A 160 9.89 -12.75 -1.10
C ASN A 160 9.50 -11.93 0.13
N VAL A 161 10.40 -11.84 1.09
CA VAL A 161 10.29 -10.99 2.27
C VAL A 161 11.42 -9.97 2.23
N ILE A 162 11.06 -8.69 2.24
CA ILE A 162 11.97 -7.56 2.34
C ILE A 162 11.66 -6.87 3.66
N ASP A 163 12.56 -6.97 4.63
CA ASP A 163 12.29 -6.58 6.02
C ASP A 163 13.39 -5.69 6.62
N ASN A 164 13.01 -4.67 7.39
CA ASN A 164 13.96 -3.80 8.10
C ASN A 164 14.96 -3.10 7.16
N VAL A 165 14.49 -2.62 6.01
CA VAL A 165 15.33 -1.96 5.00
C VAL A 165 15.15 -0.44 4.97
N GLU A 166 16.18 0.28 4.54
CA GLU A 166 16.07 1.69 4.16
C GLU A 166 16.25 1.81 2.64
N VAL A 167 15.39 2.55 1.95
CA VAL A 167 15.57 2.89 0.53
C VAL A 167 15.56 4.40 0.38
N SER A 168 16.66 4.97 -0.10
CA SER A 168 16.81 6.43 -0.13
C SER A 168 17.60 6.98 -1.31
N ASP A 169 17.37 8.26 -1.61
CA ASP A 169 18.07 9.04 -2.64
C ASP A 169 18.01 8.39 -4.03
N VAL A 170 16.83 7.94 -4.44
CA VAL A 170 16.58 7.29 -5.75
C VAL A 170 15.96 8.27 -6.74
N GLY A 171 16.22 8.05 -8.02
CA GLY A 171 15.80 8.94 -9.09
C GLY A 171 14.33 8.87 -9.48
N ALA A 172 13.69 7.75 -9.17
CA ALA A 172 12.29 7.44 -9.45
C ALA A 172 11.74 6.65 -8.24
N GLU A 173 10.98 5.58 -8.45
CA GLU A 173 10.31 4.84 -7.38
C GLU A 173 11.28 4.00 -6.53
N ALA A 174 10.96 3.86 -5.24
CA ALA A 174 11.80 3.15 -4.28
C ALA A 174 11.60 1.63 -4.31
N VAL A 175 10.36 1.13 -4.30
CA VAL A 175 10.07 -0.31 -4.41
C VAL A 175 8.99 -0.55 -5.45
N HIS A 176 9.21 -1.51 -6.36
CA HIS A 176 8.27 -1.81 -7.44
C HIS A 176 7.99 -3.30 -7.54
N PHE A 177 6.73 -3.69 -7.35
CA PHE A 177 6.23 -5.04 -7.64
C PHE A 177 5.63 -5.08 -9.03
N ARG A 178 6.30 -5.73 -9.98
CA ARG A 178 5.92 -5.70 -11.40
C ARG A 178 5.90 -7.09 -12.01
N LYS A 179 5.24 -7.22 -13.17
CA LYS A 179 5.24 -8.42 -14.02
C LYS A 179 4.83 -9.68 -13.23
N SER A 180 3.67 -9.61 -12.58
CA SER A 180 3.11 -10.70 -11.76
C SER A 180 3.89 -11.01 -10.47
N SER A 181 4.63 -10.05 -9.92
CA SER A 181 5.32 -10.24 -8.63
C SER A 181 4.30 -10.29 -7.50
N SER A 182 4.06 -11.47 -6.94
CA SER A 182 2.93 -11.73 -6.04
C SER A 182 3.34 -12.34 -4.70
N TYR A 183 2.49 -12.17 -3.69
CA TYR A 183 2.69 -12.72 -2.35
C TYR A 183 4.00 -12.30 -1.68
N ASN A 184 4.54 -11.13 -2.07
CA ASN A 184 5.71 -10.57 -1.45
C ASN A 184 5.32 -9.76 -0.21
N LYS A 185 6.26 -9.60 0.71
CA LYS A 185 6.12 -8.76 1.90
C LYS A 185 7.20 -7.69 1.91
N LEU A 186 6.81 -6.43 2.07
CA LEU A 186 7.71 -5.33 2.40
C LEU A 186 7.34 -4.84 3.80
N THR A 187 8.20 -5.08 4.78
CA THR A 187 7.91 -4.78 6.19
C THR A 187 9.02 -4.00 6.87
N ASN A 188 8.66 -3.25 7.92
CA ASN A 188 9.62 -2.50 8.75
C ASN A 188 10.56 -1.59 7.94
N CYS A 189 10.08 -0.95 6.88
CA CYS A 189 10.93 -0.21 5.95
C CYS A 189 10.93 1.30 6.21
N TYR A 190 11.99 1.98 5.77
CA TYR A 190 12.04 3.44 5.70
C TYR A 190 12.37 3.89 4.29
N ILE A 191 11.44 4.59 3.66
CA ILE A 191 11.55 5.05 2.28
C ILE A 191 11.49 6.57 2.27
N HIS A 192 12.50 7.23 1.72
CA HIS A 192 12.52 8.70 1.65
C HIS A 192 13.39 9.18 0.48
N ASN A 193 13.29 10.46 0.11
CA ASN A 193 14.11 11.05 -0.96
C ASN A 193 14.01 10.31 -2.31
N THR A 194 12.81 10.09 -2.81
CA THR A 194 12.55 9.49 -4.13
C THR A 194 12.40 10.57 -5.21
N GLY A 195 12.32 10.17 -6.48
CA GLY A 195 12.09 11.09 -7.61
C GLY A 195 13.16 12.18 -7.80
N LYS A 196 14.41 11.91 -7.42
CA LYS A 196 15.53 12.87 -7.51
C LYS A 196 16.00 13.20 -8.94
N ARG A 197 15.34 12.68 -9.97
CA ARG A 197 15.65 13.01 -11.37
C ARG A 197 15.00 14.33 -11.76
N SER A 198 15.84 15.27 -12.16
CA SER A 198 15.40 16.60 -12.59
C SER A 198 14.40 16.53 -13.75
N GLY A 199 13.23 17.13 -13.58
CA GLY A 199 12.13 17.14 -14.55
C GLY A 199 11.40 15.79 -14.69
N LYS A 200 11.60 14.87 -13.74
CA LYS A 200 11.01 13.53 -13.65
C LYS A 200 10.58 13.18 -12.22
N GLU A 201 10.29 14.20 -11.43
CA GLU A 201 9.89 14.09 -10.03
C GLU A 201 8.57 13.32 -9.87
N GLY A 202 7.68 13.38 -10.87
CA GLY A 202 6.41 12.63 -10.89
C GLY A 202 6.55 11.11 -11.00
N PHE A 203 7.76 10.57 -11.14
CA PHE A 203 8.02 9.12 -11.11
C PHE A 203 8.62 8.69 -9.77
N GLY A 204 8.46 9.48 -8.72
CA GLY A 204 9.10 9.29 -7.42
C GLY A 204 8.22 8.59 -6.40
N GLU A 205 7.51 7.53 -6.76
CA GLU A 205 6.60 6.84 -5.84
C GLU A 205 7.38 6.13 -4.72
N GLY A 206 6.80 6.05 -3.52
CA GLY A 206 7.36 5.24 -2.44
C GLY A 206 7.32 3.75 -2.79
N VAL A 207 6.10 3.24 -2.99
CA VAL A 207 5.84 1.87 -3.42
C VAL A 207 4.90 1.85 -4.62
N TYR A 208 5.31 1.15 -5.67
CA TYR A 208 4.56 0.99 -6.91
C TYR A 208 4.16 -0.48 -7.09
N VAL A 209 2.87 -0.76 -7.29
CA VAL A 209 2.35 -2.13 -7.47
C VAL A 209 1.66 -2.27 -8.81
N GLY A 210 2.13 -3.19 -9.65
CA GLY A 210 1.62 -3.45 -11.00
C GLY A 210 2.36 -2.65 -12.07
N THR A 211 1.71 -2.45 -13.22
CA THR A 211 2.26 -1.67 -14.34
C THR A 211 1.23 -0.65 -14.80
N HIS A 212 1.69 0.52 -15.22
CA HIS A 212 0.84 1.48 -15.92
C HIS A 212 1.16 1.45 -17.41
N ASN A 213 0.12 1.39 -18.24
CA ASN A 213 0.22 1.35 -19.70
C ASN A 213 -0.64 2.46 -20.36
N GLY A 214 -0.82 3.60 -19.70
CA GLY A 214 -1.60 4.71 -20.25
C GLY A 214 -3.11 4.46 -20.22
N HIS A 215 -3.61 3.68 -19.26
CA HIS A 215 -5.02 3.29 -19.12
C HIS A 215 -5.56 2.39 -20.25
N GLU A 216 -4.68 1.73 -21.00
CA GLU A 216 -5.09 0.77 -22.04
C GLU A 216 -5.45 -0.59 -21.41
N SER A 217 -6.58 -1.17 -21.80
CA SER A 217 -7.11 -2.43 -21.22
C SER A 217 -6.21 -3.68 -21.35
N ALA A 218 -5.07 -3.61 -22.04
CA ALA A 218 -4.42 -4.78 -22.65
C ALA A 218 -3.18 -5.34 -21.93
N THR A 219 -2.74 -4.80 -20.79
CA THR A 219 -1.64 -5.45 -20.05
C THR A 219 -1.96 -5.50 -18.57
N LEU A 220 -2.73 -6.53 -18.20
CA LEU A 220 -2.91 -6.92 -16.81
C LEU A 220 -1.55 -7.30 -16.23
N ASP A 221 -1.12 -6.59 -15.20
CA ASP A 221 0.00 -6.97 -14.35
C ASP A 221 -0.55 -7.52 -13.03
N PRO A 222 -0.75 -8.85 -12.91
CA PRO A 222 -1.35 -9.47 -11.73
C PRO A 222 -0.32 -9.60 -10.60
N SER A 223 0.32 -8.50 -10.22
CA SER A 223 1.22 -8.40 -9.06
C SER A 223 0.38 -8.37 -7.77
N ASN A 224 -0.15 -9.53 -7.42
CA ASN A 224 -1.26 -9.69 -6.48
C ASN A 224 -0.81 -10.06 -5.08
N TYR A 225 -1.66 -9.76 -4.09
CA TYR A 225 -1.49 -10.20 -2.70
C TYR A 225 -0.13 -9.80 -2.08
N ASN A 226 0.42 -8.66 -2.52
CA ASN A 226 1.58 -8.09 -1.88
C ASN A 226 1.15 -7.35 -0.60
N LEU A 227 1.92 -7.53 0.47
CA LEU A 227 1.67 -6.88 1.75
C LEU A 227 2.77 -5.88 2.06
N ILE A 228 2.37 -4.66 2.43
CA ILE A 228 3.27 -3.60 2.86
C ILE A 228 2.81 -3.10 4.22
N GLY A 229 3.67 -3.27 5.24
CA GLY A 229 3.30 -2.83 6.58
C GLY A 229 4.41 -2.54 7.56
N GLY A 230 4.11 -1.68 8.53
CA GLY A 230 5.10 -1.20 9.50
C GLY A 230 6.17 -0.30 8.87
N CYS A 231 5.92 0.29 7.71
CA CYS A 231 6.86 1.19 7.05
C CYS A 231 6.62 2.66 7.40
N THR A 232 7.69 3.44 7.31
CA THR A 232 7.67 4.90 7.30
C THR A 232 8.03 5.34 5.87
N ILE A 233 7.12 6.03 5.18
CA ILE A 233 7.32 6.48 3.79
C ILE A 233 7.21 8.00 3.74
N GLY A 234 8.24 8.64 3.21
CA GLY A 234 8.49 10.07 3.34
C GLY A 234 9.38 10.41 4.55
N PRO A 235 9.85 11.66 4.66
CA PRO A 235 9.53 12.79 3.78
C PRO A 235 10.28 12.73 2.45
N GLU A 236 10.02 13.71 1.59
CA GLU A 236 10.68 13.91 0.30
C GLU A 236 10.46 12.73 -0.67
N VAL A 237 9.28 12.13 -0.60
CA VAL A 237 8.75 11.27 -1.66
C VAL A 237 7.98 12.17 -2.61
N THR A 238 8.42 12.27 -3.86
CA THR A 238 7.93 13.33 -4.76
C THR A 238 6.64 12.98 -5.49
N ALA A 239 6.27 11.69 -5.55
CA ALA A 239 4.97 11.25 -6.03
C ALA A 239 4.16 10.58 -4.90
N GLU A 240 3.17 9.75 -5.21
CA GLU A 240 2.40 9.03 -4.19
C GLU A 240 3.30 8.16 -3.30
N THR A 241 2.96 8.06 -2.01
CA THR A 241 3.59 7.05 -1.14
C THR A 241 3.25 5.63 -1.59
N PHE A 242 2.05 5.43 -2.13
CA PHE A 242 1.61 4.19 -2.76
C PHE A 242 0.87 4.47 -4.08
N ASP A 243 1.26 3.79 -5.15
CA ASP A 243 0.52 3.79 -6.41
C ASP A 243 0.21 2.34 -6.80
N VAL A 244 -1.04 1.94 -6.54
CA VAL A 244 -1.53 0.59 -6.78
C VAL A 244 -2.28 0.57 -8.11
N LYS A 245 -1.62 0.04 -9.15
CA LYS A 245 -2.15 0.06 -10.51
C LYS A 245 -3.27 -0.95 -10.73
N SER A 246 -4.04 -0.68 -11.78
CA SER A 246 -5.08 -1.57 -12.26
C SER A 246 -4.52 -2.91 -12.73
N GLY A 247 -5.35 -3.94 -12.65
CA GLY A 247 -4.94 -5.32 -12.92
C GLY A 247 -4.27 -6.03 -11.74
N THR A 248 -3.90 -5.30 -10.68
CA THR A 248 -3.48 -5.88 -9.39
C THR A 248 -4.69 -6.22 -8.52
N LYS A 249 -4.53 -7.20 -7.63
CA LYS A 249 -5.57 -7.67 -6.71
C LYS A 249 -5.00 -7.95 -5.33
N GLY A 250 -5.74 -7.58 -4.29
CA GLY A 250 -5.50 -8.07 -2.93
C GLY A 250 -4.27 -7.46 -2.25
N THR A 251 -3.75 -6.33 -2.72
CA THR A 251 -2.69 -5.62 -2.00
C THR A 251 -3.16 -5.27 -0.59
N VAL A 252 -2.27 -5.38 0.40
CA VAL A 252 -2.54 -4.96 1.79
C VAL A 252 -1.56 -3.86 2.16
N ILE A 253 -2.08 -2.73 2.60
CA ILE A 253 -1.33 -1.57 3.10
C ILE A 253 -1.73 -1.39 4.56
N GLU A 254 -0.87 -1.77 5.50
CA GLU A 254 -1.23 -1.77 6.92
C GLU A 254 -0.19 -1.21 7.89
N SER A 255 -0.64 -0.45 8.89
CA SER A 255 0.24 0.05 9.97
C SER A 255 1.46 0.83 9.48
N ASN A 256 1.31 1.61 8.42
CA ASN A 256 2.36 2.49 7.89
C ASN A 256 2.18 3.94 8.36
N TYR A 257 3.27 4.69 8.41
CA TYR A 257 3.26 6.16 8.47
C TYR A 257 3.61 6.74 7.11
N LEU A 258 2.74 7.59 6.59
CA LEU A 258 2.84 8.21 5.27
C LEU A 258 2.95 9.71 5.45
N SER A 259 4.12 10.27 5.12
CA SER A 259 4.36 11.71 5.10
C SER A 259 4.03 12.27 3.72
N GLY A 260 3.24 13.35 3.69
CA GLY A 260 2.90 14.10 2.49
C GLY A 260 3.95 15.15 2.14
N LYS A 261 4.94 15.36 3.00
CA LYS A 261 6.00 16.34 2.79
C LYS A 261 6.86 15.97 1.58
N GLY A 262 6.91 16.86 0.61
CA GLY A 262 7.71 16.71 -0.61
C GLY A 262 6.94 16.12 -1.80
N ILE A 263 5.69 15.68 -1.61
CA ILE A 263 4.80 15.31 -2.72
C ILE A 263 4.55 16.56 -3.58
N ILE A 264 4.76 16.47 -4.89
CA ILE A 264 4.90 17.64 -5.76
C ILE A 264 3.58 18.23 -6.29
N GLY A 265 2.45 17.55 -6.05
CA GLY A 265 1.13 17.99 -6.51
C GLY A 265 1.05 18.05 -8.04
N THR A 266 0.33 19.06 -8.53
CA THR A 266 0.14 19.30 -9.96
C THR A 266 1.33 19.94 -10.67
N SER A 267 2.43 20.22 -9.94
CA SER A 267 3.64 20.82 -10.54
C SER A 267 4.49 19.78 -11.30
N GLY A 268 4.31 18.50 -10.98
CA GLY A 268 4.97 17.37 -11.63
C GLY A 268 4.32 16.92 -12.94
N ASN A 269 5.06 16.12 -13.70
CA ASN A 269 4.50 15.33 -14.79
C ASN A 269 5.08 13.89 -14.73
N PRO A 270 4.27 12.87 -14.37
CA PRO A 270 2.85 12.98 -14.01
C PRO A 270 2.64 13.79 -12.71
N ALA A 271 1.41 14.29 -12.52
CA ALA A 271 1.02 14.94 -11.28
C ALA A 271 0.82 13.87 -10.19
N ALA A 272 1.11 14.23 -8.95
CA ALA A 272 0.93 13.37 -7.80
C ALA A 272 0.44 14.19 -6.60
N ASP A 273 -0.81 14.04 -6.20
CA ASP A 273 -1.51 14.92 -5.26
C ASP A 273 -2.27 14.17 -4.15
N SER A 274 -1.86 12.92 -3.88
CA SER A 274 -2.42 12.07 -2.83
C SER A 274 -1.36 11.23 -2.13
N PHE A 275 -1.67 10.63 -0.96
CA PHE A 275 -0.78 9.62 -0.37
C PHE A 275 -0.88 8.30 -1.13
N ILE A 276 -2.10 7.91 -1.48
CA ILE A 276 -2.40 6.62 -2.11
C ILE A 276 -3.26 6.83 -3.36
N ASP A 277 -2.75 6.41 -4.51
CA ASP A 277 -3.55 6.20 -5.70
C ASP A 277 -3.92 4.71 -5.83
N LEU A 278 -5.23 4.44 -5.78
CA LEU A 278 -5.80 3.12 -5.58
C LEU A 278 -6.62 2.70 -6.81
N LYS A 279 -5.97 2.04 -7.76
CA LYS A 279 -6.58 1.53 -9.00
C LYS A 279 -6.69 0.00 -9.04
N GLY A 280 -6.14 -0.68 -8.05
CA GLY A 280 -6.23 -2.15 -7.90
C GLY A 280 -7.62 -2.64 -7.51
N THR A 281 -7.73 -3.96 -7.40
CA THR A 281 -8.95 -4.69 -6.99
C THR A 281 -8.79 -5.29 -5.59
N ASP A 282 -9.84 -5.31 -4.78
CA ASP A 282 -9.87 -5.98 -3.46
C ASP A 282 -8.72 -5.56 -2.52
N VAL A 283 -8.31 -4.29 -2.58
CA VAL A 283 -7.20 -3.78 -1.75
C VAL A 283 -7.69 -3.54 -0.32
N ILE A 284 -6.81 -3.77 0.66
CA ILE A 284 -7.05 -3.45 2.07
C ILE A 284 -6.10 -2.33 2.48
N VAL A 285 -6.64 -1.22 2.98
CA VAL A 285 -5.88 -0.11 3.55
C VAL A 285 -6.31 0.07 5.00
N ARG A 286 -5.47 -0.33 5.96
CA ARG A 286 -5.86 -0.30 7.38
C ARG A 286 -4.81 0.18 8.36
N TYR A 287 -5.25 0.83 9.42
CA TYR A 287 -4.37 1.23 10.54
C TYR A 287 -3.16 2.07 10.13
N ASN A 288 -3.23 2.77 9.00
CA ASN A 288 -2.17 3.66 8.55
C ASN A 288 -2.38 5.07 9.12
N LYS A 289 -1.29 5.79 9.37
CA LYS A 289 -1.29 7.21 9.69
C LYS A 289 -0.81 8.01 8.48
N MET A 290 -1.63 8.91 7.99
CA MET A 290 -1.33 9.79 6.86
C MET A 290 -1.23 11.22 7.35
N ASP A 291 -0.05 11.80 7.27
CA ASP A 291 0.24 13.14 7.76
C ASP A 291 0.78 14.01 6.63
N TRP A 292 0.03 15.06 6.26
CA TRP A 292 0.44 15.98 5.20
C TRP A 292 1.64 16.84 5.59
N GLU A 293 1.98 16.92 6.88
CA GLU A 293 3.17 17.62 7.42
C GLU A 293 3.31 19.09 6.95
N GLY A 294 2.18 19.76 6.66
CA GLY A 294 2.16 21.15 6.23
C GLY A 294 2.33 21.38 4.71
N ASP A 295 2.41 20.32 3.90
CA ASP A 295 2.61 20.41 2.45
C ASP A 295 1.29 20.52 1.66
N ASN A 296 0.98 21.73 1.16
CA ASN A 296 -0.30 22.03 0.50
C ASN A 296 -0.51 21.37 -0.88
N ASN A 297 0.40 20.51 -1.31
CA ASN A 297 0.28 19.78 -2.58
C ASN A 297 -0.66 18.57 -2.50
N ILE A 298 -1.04 18.13 -1.30
CA ILE A 298 -2.01 17.04 -1.11
C ILE A 298 -3.44 17.55 -1.30
N ALA A 299 -4.05 17.17 -2.42
CA ALA A 299 -5.42 17.51 -2.75
C ALA A 299 -6.44 16.59 -2.06
N HIS A 300 -6.08 15.33 -1.76
CA HIS A 300 -6.94 14.34 -1.12
C HIS A 300 -6.08 13.18 -0.59
N ALA A 301 -6.56 12.44 0.42
CA ALA A 301 -5.69 11.40 1.02
C ALA A 301 -5.57 10.14 0.13
N ILE A 302 -6.71 9.65 -0.36
CA ILE A 302 -6.81 8.43 -1.16
C ILE A 302 -7.61 8.73 -2.43
N PHE A 303 -7.03 8.39 -3.58
CA PHE A 303 -7.64 8.51 -4.90
C PHE A 303 -8.08 7.14 -5.41
N THR A 304 -9.24 7.05 -6.06
CA THR A 304 -9.54 5.91 -6.95
C THR A 304 -9.77 6.41 -8.37
N TYR A 305 -9.24 5.67 -9.35
CA TYR A 305 -9.49 5.92 -10.78
C TYR A 305 -10.48 4.90 -11.37
N GLN A 306 -10.78 5.03 -12.66
CA GLN A 306 -11.91 4.31 -13.26
C GLN A 306 -11.77 2.78 -13.35
N GLU A 307 -10.57 2.28 -13.16
CA GLU A 307 -10.23 0.86 -13.18
C GLU A 307 -10.26 0.22 -11.79
N HIS A 308 -10.44 1.02 -10.72
CA HIS A 308 -10.58 0.51 -9.36
C HIS A 308 -11.78 -0.43 -9.24
N ARG A 309 -11.62 -1.52 -8.48
CA ARG A 309 -12.71 -2.48 -8.22
C ARG A 309 -12.71 -2.93 -6.76
N ALA A 310 -13.55 -2.31 -5.93
CA ALA A 310 -13.75 -2.64 -4.51
C ALA A 310 -12.49 -2.56 -3.60
N SER A 311 -12.62 -2.01 -2.39
CA SER A 311 -11.54 -2.02 -1.39
C SER A 311 -12.06 -1.79 0.01
N ASN A 312 -11.44 -2.39 1.02
CA ASN A 312 -11.71 -2.09 2.43
C ASN A 312 -10.70 -1.04 2.90
N ILE A 313 -11.19 0.07 3.45
CA ILE A 313 -10.37 1.16 3.98
C ILE A 313 -10.81 1.42 5.42
N TYR A 314 -10.03 1.05 6.43
CA TYR A 314 -10.51 1.19 7.81
C TYR A 314 -9.47 1.41 8.90
N GLY A 315 -9.89 2.05 9.99
CA GLY A 315 -9.03 2.29 11.13
C GLY A 315 -7.83 3.18 10.82
N ASN A 316 -7.85 3.93 9.72
CA ASN A 316 -6.76 4.84 9.35
C ASN A 316 -6.93 6.19 10.05
N GLU A 317 -5.82 6.84 10.33
CA GLU A 317 -5.74 8.17 10.92
C GLU A 317 -5.19 9.18 9.91
N PHE A 318 -5.86 10.33 9.81
CA PHE A 318 -5.52 11.36 8.83
C PHE A 318 -5.25 12.69 9.52
N THR A 319 -4.11 13.30 9.21
CA THR A 319 -3.82 14.71 9.45
C THR A 319 -3.60 15.34 8.08
N LEU A 320 -4.53 16.16 7.64
CA LEU A 320 -4.61 16.77 6.31
C LEU A 320 -4.78 18.28 6.43
N ASN A 321 -4.71 18.98 5.30
CA ASN A 321 -5.25 20.33 5.23
C ASN A 321 -6.77 20.29 5.49
N THR A 322 -7.30 21.24 6.27
CA THR A 322 -8.72 21.31 6.66
C THR A 322 -9.68 21.27 5.46
N SER A 323 -9.29 21.82 4.30
CA SER A 323 -10.11 21.80 3.09
C SER A 323 -9.97 20.53 2.23
N SER A 324 -8.94 19.71 2.47
CA SER A 324 -8.70 18.50 1.69
C SER A 324 -9.62 17.37 2.17
N PRO A 325 -10.32 16.65 1.27
CA PRO A 325 -11.11 15.47 1.62
C PRO A 325 -10.20 14.27 1.93
N ILE A 326 -10.76 13.27 2.61
CA ILE A 326 -10.12 11.96 2.73
C ILE A 326 -10.09 11.27 1.35
N TYR A 327 -11.21 11.27 0.64
CA TYR A 327 -11.37 10.50 -0.59
C TYR A 327 -11.67 11.36 -1.82
N LYS A 328 -11.14 10.94 -2.96
CA LYS A 328 -11.64 11.32 -4.29
C LYS A 328 -11.92 10.04 -5.08
N LEU A 329 -13.20 9.72 -5.25
CA LEU A 329 -13.65 8.41 -5.73
C LEU A 329 -14.25 8.50 -7.14
N LEU A 330 -13.51 8.05 -8.16
CA LEU A 330 -13.99 8.13 -9.55
C LEU A 330 -14.79 6.91 -10.01
N GLU A 331 -14.60 5.72 -9.46
CA GLU A 331 -15.43 4.52 -9.72
C GLU A 331 -15.49 3.59 -8.52
N GLU A 332 -16.39 2.60 -8.60
CA GLU A 332 -16.76 1.53 -7.65
C GLU A 332 -16.84 1.88 -6.15
N THR A 333 -17.49 1.00 -5.39
CA THR A 333 -17.70 1.21 -3.96
C THR A 333 -16.42 0.90 -3.18
N VAL A 334 -16.00 1.83 -2.33
CA VAL A 334 -15.06 1.57 -1.23
C VAL A 334 -15.84 1.27 0.04
N TYR A 335 -15.41 0.27 0.79
CA TYR A 335 -15.98 -0.07 2.09
C TYR A 335 -15.12 0.62 3.16
N ALA A 336 -15.60 1.74 3.69
CA ALA A 336 -14.86 2.58 4.60
C ALA A 336 -15.44 2.56 6.01
N LYS A 337 -14.63 2.20 7.01
CA LYS A 337 -15.08 2.07 8.40
C LYS A 337 -14.06 2.62 9.40
N ASP A 338 -14.50 3.29 10.46
CA ASP A 338 -13.63 3.72 11.58
C ASP A 338 -12.37 4.52 11.16
N ASN A 339 -12.47 5.30 10.08
CA ASN A 339 -11.41 6.20 9.64
C ASN A 339 -11.56 7.55 10.32
N THR A 340 -10.47 8.07 10.89
CA THR A 340 -10.52 9.24 11.79
C THR A 340 -9.62 10.36 11.29
N ARG A 341 -10.14 11.59 11.29
CA ARG A 341 -9.33 12.80 11.11
C ARG A 341 -8.89 13.33 12.48
N LEU A 342 -7.59 13.57 12.64
CA LEU A 342 -6.98 14.11 13.86
C LEU A 342 -6.81 15.65 13.81
N ASP A 343 -7.12 16.25 12.67
CA ASP A 343 -6.90 17.67 12.35
C ASP A 343 -8.16 18.56 12.49
N ASN A 344 -9.23 18.03 13.10
CA ASN A 344 -10.57 18.62 13.18
C ASN A 344 -11.27 18.89 11.83
N GLY A 345 -10.70 18.49 10.70
CA GLY A 345 -11.36 18.58 9.41
C GLY A 345 -12.49 17.55 9.29
N THR A 346 -13.54 17.93 8.54
CA THR A 346 -14.75 17.11 8.40
C THR A 346 -15.00 16.64 6.96
N LYS A 347 -14.23 17.14 5.99
CA LYS A 347 -14.44 16.79 4.58
C LYS A 347 -14.06 15.33 4.32
N VAL A 348 -15.05 14.51 3.99
CA VAL A 348 -14.88 13.08 3.72
C VAL A 348 -14.57 12.84 2.24
N VAL A 349 -15.37 13.39 1.32
CA VAL A 349 -15.22 13.19 -0.14
C VAL A 349 -15.01 14.51 -0.88
N ASP A 350 -14.38 14.46 -2.05
CA ASP A 350 -14.12 15.64 -2.88
C ASP A 350 -15.39 16.32 -3.41
N ALA A 351 -16.35 15.50 -3.86
CA ALA A 351 -17.65 15.96 -4.33
C ALA A 351 -18.78 15.13 -3.69
N THR A 352 -19.87 15.77 -3.28
CA THR A 352 -20.94 15.16 -2.46
C THR A 352 -21.51 13.87 -3.05
N TYR A 353 -21.65 13.79 -4.38
CA TYR A 353 -22.18 12.58 -5.02
C TYR A 353 -21.33 11.33 -4.70
N GLN A 354 -20.02 11.49 -4.47
CA GLN A 354 -19.11 10.38 -4.17
C GLN A 354 -19.40 9.69 -2.82
N LEU A 355 -20.23 10.30 -1.96
CA LEU A 355 -20.71 9.63 -0.75
C LEU A 355 -21.51 8.35 -1.08
N ASN A 356 -22.15 8.28 -2.25
CA ASN A 356 -22.86 7.07 -2.70
C ASN A 356 -21.93 5.90 -3.09
N LYS A 357 -20.60 6.12 -3.05
CA LYS A 357 -19.57 5.12 -3.33
C LYS A 357 -18.89 4.62 -2.06
N ILE A 358 -19.39 5.00 -0.89
CA ILE A 358 -18.85 4.57 0.40
C ILE A 358 -19.86 3.68 1.09
N GLU A 359 -19.42 2.52 1.57
CA GLU A 359 -20.20 1.67 2.46
C GLU A 359 -19.51 1.45 3.81
N ASP A 360 -20.30 1.49 4.89
CA ASP A 360 -19.80 1.36 6.27
C ASP A 360 -19.56 -0.10 6.70
N GLN A 361 -20.12 -1.05 5.95
CA GLN A 361 -19.92 -2.48 6.17
C GLN A 361 -18.72 -2.97 5.36
N LEU A 362 -17.69 -3.45 6.04
CA LEU A 362 -16.53 -4.05 5.37
C LEU A 362 -16.95 -5.26 4.54
N ASN A 363 -16.38 -5.40 3.34
CA ASN A 363 -16.51 -6.63 2.57
C ASN A 363 -15.62 -7.71 3.21
N THR A 364 -16.21 -8.56 4.04
CA THR A 364 -15.47 -9.60 4.76
C THR A 364 -14.89 -10.68 3.84
N SER A 365 -15.34 -10.78 2.59
CA SER A 365 -14.83 -11.79 1.64
C SER A 365 -13.44 -11.47 1.09
N ILE A 366 -13.01 -10.21 1.17
CA ILE A 366 -11.69 -9.76 0.69
C ILE A 366 -10.67 -9.61 1.83
N GLU A 367 -11.12 -9.69 3.09
CA GLU A 367 -10.26 -9.51 4.26
C GLU A 367 -9.13 -10.53 4.32
N GLN A 368 -7.95 -10.04 4.74
CA GLN A 368 -6.75 -10.83 4.93
C GLN A 368 -6.28 -10.73 6.39
N PRO A 369 -5.65 -11.78 6.96
CA PRO A 369 -5.17 -11.76 8.33
C PRO A 369 -4.21 -10.59 8.58
N TYR A 370 -4.49 -9.80 9.62
CA TYR A 370 -3.59 -8.75 10.11
C TYR A 370 -2.25 -9.36 10.53
N GLN A 371 -1.14 -8.79 10.02
CA GLN A 371 0.22 -9.28 10.31
C GLN A 371 0.94 -8.45 11.37
N GLY A 372 0.41 -7.29 11.75
CA GLY A 372 0.97 -6.50 12.85
C GLY A 372 0.69 -7.07 14.26
N PRO A 373 1.23 -6.44 15.31
CA PRO A 373 2.10 -5.27 15.28
C PRO A 373 3.49 -5.59 14.70
N TYR A 374 4.11 -4.60 14.08
CA TYR A 374 5.43 -4.72 13.48
C TYR A 374 6.52 -4.32 14.48
N ALA A 375 7.55 -5.15 14.62
CA ALA A 375 8.63 -4.93 15.59
C ALA A 375 9.56 -3.79 15.14
N CYS A 376 9.49 -2.64 15.82
CA CYS A 376 10.33 -1.48 15.58
C CYS A 376 11.83 -1.78 15.81
N PHE A 377 12.73 -1.26 14.95
CA PHE A 377 14.18 -1.39 15.17
C PHE A 377 15.02 -0.12 14.93
N ASP A 378 16.15 -0.12 15.64
CA ASP A 378 16.96 0.92 16.30
C ASP A 378 17.69 1.97 15.44
N GLU A 379 17.57 1.96 14.11
CA GLU A 379 18.21 3.00 13.27
C GLU A 379 17.24 4.03 12.70
N LEU A 380 15.93 3.78 12.81
CA LEU A 380 14.90 4.75 12.47
C LEU A 380 14.69 5.60 13.72
N THR A 381 15.34 6.76 13.78
CA THR A 381 15.35 7.68 14.95
C THR A 381 13.95 8.14 15.40
N ASN A 382 12.86 7.63 14.84
CA ASN A 382 11.48 8.05 15.09
C ASN A 382 10.41 6.94 14.99
N GLY A 383 10.80 5.67 15.05
CA GLY A 383 9.84 4.56 15.14
C GLY A 383 9.20 4.15 13.80
N CYS A 384 8.99 2.85 13.63
CA CYS A 384 8.21 2.32 12.51
C CYS A 384 6.74 2.75 12.66
N GLY A 385 6.19 3.42 11.65
CA GLY A 385 4.76 3.79 11.65
C GLY A 385 4.38 4.92 12.62
N SER A 386 5.35 5.62 13.21
CA SER A 386 5.13 6.80 14.06
C SER A 386 5.70 8.05 13.40
N ALA A 387 5.09 9.20 13.66
CA ALA A 387 5.56 10.48 13.13
C ALA A 387 6.98 10.78 13.63
N PRO A 388 7.84 11.42 12.83
CA PRO A 388 9.09 12.00 13.30
C PRO A 388 8.87 12.88 14.53
N SER A 389 9.27 12.42 15.72
CA SER A 389 9.12 13.22 16.93
C SER A 389 10.08 14.41 16.87
N ASN A 390 9.52 15.61 16.75
CA ASN A 390 10.16 16.84 17.23
C ASN A 390 9.56 17.15 18.59
N THR A 391 9.90 16.38 19.62
CA THR A 391 9.75 16.75 21.04
C THR A 391 10.32 15.63 21.91
N ASP A 392 11.28 15.97 22.75
CA ASP A 392 11.84 15.07 23.77
C ASP A 392 10.74 14.55 24.72
N PRO A 393 10.83 13.30 25.22
CA PRO A 393 9.87 12.79 26.20
C PRO A 393 10.09 13.43 27.57
N VAL A 394 9.01 13.96 28.15
CA VAL A 394 8.95 14.38 29.55
C VAL A 394 8.85 13.13 30.45
N ASP A 395 9.68 13.13 31.50
CA ASP A 395 9.89 12.10 32.52
C ASP A 395 8.64 11.86 33.42
N PRO A 396 8.21 10.60 33.66
CA PRO A 396 6.97 10.27 34.36
C PRO A 396 7.08 10.15 35.90
N THR A 397 7.92 10.95 36.58
CA THR A 397 8.19 10.74 38.03
C THR A 397 7.95 11.93 38.99
N ASP A 398 6.95 12.79 38.75
CA ASP A 398 6.55 13.80 39.75
C ASP A 398 5.11 13.61 40.28
N PRO A 399 4.91 13.23 41.56
CA PRO A 399 3.60 13.12 42.19
C PRO A 399 3.27 14.31 43.12
N GLN A 400 2.10 14.96 42.92
CA GLN A 400 1.07 15.28 43.95
C GLN A 400 -0.07 16.22 43.46
N ASP A 401 -1.30 15.65 43.43
CA ASP A 401 -2.68 16.04 43.89
C ASP A 401 -2.93 17.44 44.57
N PRO A 402 -4.18 17.92 44.93
CA PRO A 402 -5.59 17.50 44.64
C PRO A 402 -6.69 18.60 44.39
N THR A 403 -7.91 18.12 44.09
CA THR A 403 -9.30 18.58 44.51
C THR A 403 -10.01 19.81 43.88
N ASP A 404 -11.27 19.62 43.43
CA ASP A 404 -12.54 20.04 44.11
C ASP A 404 -13.82 19.45 43.38
N PRO A 405 -15.07 19.51 43.88
CA PRO A 405 -15.88 18.34 44.23
C PRO A 405 -17.23 18.19 43.48
N GLU A 406 -17.89 17.05 43.72
CA GLU A 406 -19.26 16.71 43.31
C GLU A 406 -20.34 17.51 44.08
N ASP A 407 -21.46 17.83 43.41
CA ASP A 407 -22.73 18.28 44.02
C ASP A 407 -23.83 17.22 43.78
N PRO A 408 -24.49 16.68 44.83
CA PRO A 408 -25.54 15.68 44.71
C PRO A 408 -26.94 16.31 44.76
N ASN A 409 -27.80 16.00 43.78
CA ASN A 409 -29.25 15.99 44.01
C ASN A 409 -29.99 15.13 42.98
N ASP A 410 -30.33 13.92 43.43
CA ASP A 410 -31.42 13.11 42.90
C ASP A 410 -32.74 13.60 43.53
N GLY A 411 -33.74 13.82 42.68
CA GLY A 411 -35.06 14.27 43.05
C GLY A 411 -36.05 13.87 41.96
N GLY A 412 -36.43 12.60 41.94
CA GLY A 412 -37.45 12.08 41.04
C GLY A 412 -38.84 12.70 41.26
N THR A 413 -39.44 13.17 40.16
CA THR A 413 -40.88 13.16 39.91
C THR A 413 -41.10 13.02 38.42
N THR A 414 -41.87 12.02 38.01
CA THR A 414 -42.35 11.80 36.63
C THR A 414 -43.23 12.97 36.16
N PRO A 415 -42.85 13.69 35.09
CA PRO A 415 -43.75 14.57 34.36
C PRO A 415 -44.26 13.81 33.13
N THR A 416 -45.58 13.73 32.97
CA THR A 416 -46.19 13.43 31.67
C THR A 416 -45.70 14.47 30.66
N ASP A 417 -44.94 14.02 29.67
CA ASP A 417 -44.23 14.85 28.70
C ASP A 417 -45.20 15.58 27.74
N PRO A 418 -45.15 16.92 27.65
CA PRO A 418 -45.94 17.71 26.70
C PRO A 418 -45.43 17.63 25.24
N SER A 419 -44.38 16.85 24.95
CA SER A 419 -43.74 16.71 23.63
C SER A 419 -44.53 15.95 22.56
N GLY A 420 -45.56 15.17 22.95
CA GLY A 420 -46.29 14.29 22.05
C GLY A 420 -45.52 13.03 21.62
N CYS A 421 -44.40 12.71 22.29
CA CYS A 421 -43.62 11.49 22.07
C CYS A 421 -44.15 10.32 22.91
N ASP A 422 -44.29 9.15 22.30
CA ASP A 422 -44.60 7.89 22.97
C ASP A 422 -43.35 7.24 23.60
N SER A 423 -42.16 7.54 23.05
CA SER A 423 -40.86 7.08 23.55
C SER A 423 -39.75 8.07 23.18
N SER A 424 -38.60 7.98 23.84
CA SER A 424 -37.42 8.83 23.58
C SER A 424 -36.13 8.01 23.56
N VAL A 425 -35.24 8.35 22.63
CA VAL A 425 -33.95 7.70 22.42
C VAL A 425 -32.88 8.77 22.21
N SER A 426 -31.80 8.72 22.99
CA SER A 426 -30.64 9.59 22.77
C SER A 426 -29.70 8.97 21.73
N VAL A 427 -29.23 9.80 20.79
CA VAL A 427 -28.30 9.42 19.73
C VAL A 427 -27.02 10.21 19.87
N ASN A 428 -25.88 9.50 19.86
CA ASN A 428 -24.58 10.15 19.88
C ASN A 428 -24.39 10.98 18.61
N TRP A 429 -23.84 12.19 18.77
CA TRP A 429 -23.51 13.06 17.65
C TRP A 429 -22.61 12.35 16.64
N ASN A 430 -22.88 12.56 15.35
CA ASN A 430 -22.12 11.98 14.25
C ASN A 430 -22.10 10.43 14.20
N SER A 431 -22.99 9.76 14.94
CA SER A 431 -23.12 8.29 14.97
C SER A 431 -24.36 7.83 14.22
N LYS A 432 -24.18 6.95 13.22
CA LYS A 432 -25.31 6.26 12.55
C LYS A 432 -25.90 5.23 13.49
N THR A 433 -27.07 5.51 14.01
CA THR A 433 -27.68 4.74 15.11
C THR A 433 -29.01 4.13 14.67
N GLU A 434 -29.17 2.83 14.87
CA GLU A 434 -30.44 2.12 14.64
C GLU A 434 -31.42 2.44 15.77
N ILE A 435 -32.59 2.93 15.41
CA ILE A 435 -33.67 3.28 16.32
C ILE A 435 -34.80 2.27 16.15
N THR A 436 -35.21 1.65 17.26
CA THR A 436 -36.45 0.90 17.34
C THR A 436 -37.57 1.86 17.73
N LEU A 437 -38.58 1.97 16.89
CA LEU A 437 -39.71 2.87 17.07
C LEU A 437 -40.78 2.19 17.94
N ALA A 438 -41.26 2.91 18.95
CA ALA A 438 -42.43 2.53 19.73
C ALA A 438 -43.42 3.70 19.69
N GLY A 439 -44.30 3.69 18.68
CA GLY A 439 -45.20 4.81 18.39
C GLY A 439 -44.45 6.04 17.85
N ALA A 440 -44.92 7.24 18.22
CA ALA A 440 -44.23 8.49 17.93
C ALA A 440 -42.92 8.57 18.75
N THR A 441 -41.80 8.25 18.14
CA THR A 441 -40.52 8.10 18.85
C THR A 441 -39.68 9.35 18.68
N CYS A 442 -39.20 9.91 19.78
CA CYS A 442 -38.34 11.09 19.76
C CYS A 442 -36.87 10.71 19.86
N VAL A 443 -36.08 11.35 19.01
CA VAL A 443 -34.64 11.17 18.91
C VAL A 443 -33.98 12.46 19.33
N ASP A 444 -33.28 12.42 20.46
CA ASP A 444 -32.51 13.54 21.00
C ASP A 444 -31.04 13.39 20.60
N PHE A 445 -30.50 14.41 19.94
CA PHE A 445 -29.11 14.46 19.48
C PHE A 445 -28.18 15.16 20.47
N GLY A 446 -28.72 15.74 21.56
CA GLY A 446 -27.95 16.43 22.60
C GLY A 446 -27.26 17.72 22.16
N GLN A 447 -27.42 18.13 20.88
CA GLN A 447 -26.84 19.33 20.28
C GLN A 447 -27.80 19.95 19.26
N SER A 448 -27.62 21.23 18.98
CA SER A 448 -28.45 21.99 18.03
C SER A 448 -28.28 21.45 16.61
N LEU A 449 -29.40 21.17 15.95
CA LEU A 449 -29.47 20.74 14.54
C LEU A 449 -29.42 21.93 13.55
N SER A 450 -29.45 23.17 14.04
CA SER A 450 -29.49 24.35 13.17
C SER A 450 -28.21 24.47 12.34
N GLY A 451 -28.35 24.32 11.02
CA GLY A 451 -27.23 24.37 10.07
C GLY A 451 -26.55 23.02 9.83
N GLU A 452 -26.94 21.98 10.57
CA GLU A 452 -26.37 20.63 10.52
C GLU A 452 -27.19 19.72 9.61
N ASN A 453 -26.61 18.62 9.14
CA ASN A 453 -27.32 17.63 8.33
C ASN A 453 -27.87 16.51 9.19
N VAL A 454 -29.14 16.17 8.99
CA VAL A 454 -29.76 14.98 9.57
C VAL A 454 -30.09 13.99 8.46
N GLN A 455 -29.59 12.78 8.61
CA GLN A 455 -29.75 11.68 7.67
C GLN A 455 -30.62 10.58 8.27
N PHE A 456 -31.42 9.97 7.41
CA PHE A 456 -32.32 8.87 7.74
C PHE A 456 -32.14 7.74 6.71
N TRP A 457 -32.05 6.50 7.18
CA TRP A 457 -31.95 5.30 6.33
C TRP A 457 -32.91 4.21 6.77
N ASP A 458 -33.32 3.38 5.83
CA ASP A 458 -33.95 2.09 6.13
C ASP A 458 -32.98 1.19 6.94
N SER A 459 -33.55 0.27 7.72
CA SER A 459 -32.78 -0.62 8.58
C SER A 459 -32.07 -1.71 7.77
N ASP A 460 -30.74 -1.77 7.86
CA ASP A 460 -29.98 -2.87 7.24
C ASP A 460 -30.17 -4.20 7.99
N ALA A 461 -30.44 -4.16 9.30
CA ALA A 461 -30.67 -5.36 10.11
C ALA A 461 -32.09 -5.93 9.92
N ASN A 462 -33.04 -5.09 9.51
CA ASN A 462 -34.44 -5.43 9.30
C ASN A 462 -34.85 -5.09 7.86
N SER A 463 -34.24 -5.75 6.87
CA SER A 463 -34.39 -5.44 5.43
C SER A 463 -35.80 -5.59 4.85
N SER A 464 -36.74 -6.20 5.58
CA SER A 464 -38.17 -6.19 5.25
C SER A 464 -38.89 -4.89 5.67
N CYS A 465 -38.22 -4.04 6.45
CA CYS A 465 -38.71 -2.79 7.00
C CYS A 465 -38.17 -1.60 6.18
N ASN A 466 -39.00 -1.10 5.28
CA ASN A 466 -38.71 0.13 4.54
C ASN A 466 -39.43 1.29 5.24
N PHE A 467 -38.75 2.09 6.05
CA PHE A 467 -39.41 3.13 6.84
C PHE A 467 -40.03 4.18 5.92
N ARG A 468 -41.32 4.46 6.11
CA ARG A 468 -41.99 5.60 5.48
C ARG A 468 -42.78 6.32 6.56
N GLY A 469 -42.74 7.64 6.55
CA GLY A 469 -43.24 8.40 7.68
C GLY A 469 -42.80 9.84 7.69
N SER A 470 -43.20 10.54 8.74
CA SER A 470 -42.88 11.93 8.96
C SER A 470 -41.79 12.08 10.03
N VAL A 471 -40.98 13.12 9.87
CA VAL A 471 -40.05 13.61 10.88
C VAL A 471 -40.32 15.08 11.14
N SER A 472 -40.37 15.49 12.40
CA SER A 472 -40.58 16.89 12.79
C SER A 472 -39.78 17.24 14.02
N SER A 473 -39.15 18.42 14.03
CA SER A 473 -38.55 18.96 15.25
C SER A 473 -39.64 19.30 16.26
N ILE A 474 -39.45 18.91 17.53
CA ILE A 474 -40.41 19.17 18.62
C ILE A 474 -40.03 20.38 19.47
N ASP A 475 -38.74 20.74 19.49
CA ASP A 475 -38.17 21.84 20.27
C ASP A 475 -37.54 22.94 19.39
N GLY A 476 -37.72 22.83 18.08
CA GLY A 476 -37.28 23.80 17.09
C GLY A 476 -38.22 23.88 15.89
N SER A 477 -37.64 23.91 14.68
CA SER A 477 -38.36 24.04 13.42
C SER A 477 -37.91 22.99 12.40
N GLY A 478 -38.77 22.67 11.45
CA GLY A 478 -38.44 21.77 10.33
C GLY A 478 -39.25 20.49 10.38
N SER A 479 -39.70 20.05 9.21
CA SER A 479 -40.39 18.78 9.01
C SER A 479 -40.03 18.20 7.64
N LEU A 480 -40.04 16.88 7.54
CA LEU A 480 -39.65 16.12 6.37
C LEU A 480 -40.52 14.86 6.27
N GLU A 481 -41.01 14.56 5.07
CA GLU A 481 -41.60 13.26 4.75
C GLU A 481 -40.53 12.33 4.16
N ILE A 482 -40.36 11.16 4.74
CA ILE A 482 -39.44 10.13 4.25
C ILE A 482 -40.18 9.23 3.28
N THR A 483 -39.83 9.35 1.99
CA THR A 483 -40.47 8.61 0.88
C THR A 483 -39.52 7.65 0.16
N SER A 484 -38.22 7.69 0.48
CA SER A 484 -37.15 6.86 -0.11
C SER A 484 -36.32 6.19 0.98
N ASN A 485 -35.53 5.18 0.59
CA ASN A 485 -34.71 4.38 1.52
C ASN A 485 -33.60 5.18 2.21
N TYR A 486 -33.27 6.35 1.68
CA TYR A 486 -32.36 7.32 2.27
C TYR A 486 -32.88 8.72 2.00
N VAL A 487 -32.82 9.57 3.02
CA VAL A 487 -33.08 11.00 2.91
C VAL A 487 -32.11 11.77 3.81
N SER A 488 -31.67 12.94 3.36
CA SER A 488 -30.88 13.89 4.15
C SER A 488 -31.53 15.26 4.10
N SER A 489 -31.55 15.96 5.23
CA SER A 489 -32.05 17.33 5.31
C SER A 489 -31.27 18.15 6.32
N SER A 490 -31.04 19.42 6.01
CA SER A 490 -30.49 20.43 6.92
C SER A 490 -31.54 21.47 7.33
N SER A 491 -32.82 21.18 7.12
CA SER A 491 -33.93 22.09 7.42
C SER A 491 -34.36 22.10 8.89
N PHE A 492 -33.72 21.29 9.75
CA PHE A 492 -34.08 21.14 11.14
C PHE A 492 -33.35 22.16 12.04
N SER A 493 -34.00 22.52 13.15
CA SER A 493 -33.40 23.21 14.30
C SER A 493 -33.94 22.58 15.59
N GLY A 494 -33.46 23.02 16.75
CA GLY A 494 -33.71 22.32 18.03
C GLY A 494 -32.73 21.17 18.22
N THR A 495 -32.94 20.30 19.21
CA THR A 495 -32.10 19.13 19.47
C THR A 495 -32.85 17.80 19.32
N THR A 496 -34.18 17.84 19.28
CA THR A 496 -35.02 16.64 19.30
C THR A 496 -35.94 16.55 18.09
N LEU A 497 -35.92 15.41 17.41
CA LEU A 497 -36.82 15.09 16.30
C LEU A 497 -37.79 13.99 16.69
N GLN A 498 -39.08 14.18 16.39
CA GLN A 498 -40.09 13.13 16.47
C GLN A 498 -40.20 12.40 15.13
N LEU A 499 -40.18 11.07 15.18
CA LEU A 499 -40.35 10.17 14.03
C LEU A 499 -41.65 9.39 14.17
N VAL A 500 -42.45 9.37 13.10
CA VAL A 500 -43.73 8.64 13.04
C VAL A 500 -43.79 7.81 11.77
N ALA A 501 -43.81 6.48 11.91
CA ALA A 501 -44.00 5.58 10.78
C ALA A 501 -45.47 5.58 10.30
N ASN A 502 -45.69 5.60 8.98
CA ASN A 502 -47.02 5.53 8.37
C ASN A 502 -47.32 4.19 7.69
N ASN A 503 -46.34 3.28 7.63
CA ASN A 503 -46.44 1.98 6.97
C ASN A 503 -46.14 0.80 7.89
N GLY A 504 -46.09 1.03 9.21
CA GLY A 504 -45.86 -0.02 10.21
C GLY A 504 -44.41 -0.51 10.32
N CYS A 505 -43.44 0.18 9.70
CA CYS A 505 -42.04 -0.12 9.92
C CYS A 505 -41.58 0.41 11.28
N GLU A 506 -40.96 -0.46 12.09
CA GLU A 506 -40.53 -0.17 13.46
C GLU A 506 -39.04 0.17 13.57
N PHE A 507 -38.31 0.26 12.45
CA PHE A 507 -36.86 0.46 12.47
C PHE A 507 -36.41 1.53 11.49
N ILE A 508 -35.51 2.39 11.91
CA ILE A 508 -34.89 3.42 11.08
C ILE A 508 -33.50 3.74 11.63
N LYS A 509 -32.54 4.05 10.76
CA LYS A 509 -31.25 4.60 11.18
C LYS A 509 -31.24 6.10 11.06
N VAL A 510 -30.62 6.77 12.03
CA VAL A 510 -30.51 8.23 12.09
C VAL A 510 -29.09 8.67 12.39
N ARG A 511 -28.70 9.85 11.91
CA ARG A 511 -27.43 10.52 12.23
C ARG A 511 -27.59 12.03 12.05
N ALA A 512 -27.10 12.82 13.00
CA ALA A 512 -26.87 14.25 12.82
C ALA A 512 -25.37 14.54 12.81
N TYR A 513 -24.90 15.45 11.95
CA TYR A 513 -23.48 15.82 11.84
C TYR A 513 -23.26 17.20 11.20
#